data_AF-A0A7C1W1U1-F1
#
_entry.id   AF-A0A7C1W1U1-F1
#
_cell.length_a   1.000
_cell.length_b   1.000
_cell.length_c   1.000
_cell.angle_alpha   90.00
_cell.angle_beta   90.00
_cell.angle_gamma   90.00
#
_symmetry.space_group_name_H-M   'P 1'
#
loop_
_entity.id
_entity.type
_entity.pdbx_description
1 polymer ?
#
loop_
_entity_poly.entity_id
_entity_poly.type
_entity_poly.pdbx_seq_one_letter_code
_entity_poly.pdbx_strand_id
1 'polypeptide(L)'
;MMILESLLEIWRLSGIFNLTLGNILMFGIGIGLIYLGIRYKMEPLLLVPIGLGAILANIPLAGIADPEEIGGVLGIFVKYLISLEIVPTLIFMGIGAMTDFGPLLADPKTFLLGAAAQVGIFLALLGAMFLGFVPTEAASIGIIGGADGPTTIYVTSILAPHILGATAVAAYSYMALVPIIQPPVIKALTTKKERMIRMKQLRNVSKKEKMIFPIIVIIVAGMLVPKAIPLIGMLMVG
;
A
#
# COMPACT_ATOMS: atom_id res chain seq x y z
N MET A 1 -46.41 -19.59 -20.83
CA MET A 1 -45.35 -19.00 -21.68
C MET A 1 -44.65 -17.86 -20.94
N MET A 2 -45.34 -16.78 -20.55
CA MET A 2 -44.77 -15.66 -19.77
C MET A 2 -43.97 -16.06 -18.52
N ILE A 3 -44.48 -16.93 -17.65
CA ILE A 3 -43.77 -17.30 -16.40
C ILE A 3 -42.45 -18.05 -16.70
N LEU A 4 -42.45 -18.91 -17.72
CA LEU A 4 -41.26 -19.67 -18.09
C LEU A 4 -40.20 -18.75 -18.73
N GLU A 5 -40.63 -17.79 -19.53
CA GLU A 5 -39.77 -16.75 -20.10
C GLU A 5 -39.18 -15.85 -19.01
N SER A 6 -39.97 -15.39 -18.05
CA SER A 6 -39.48 -14.60 -16.92
C SER A 6 -38.50 -15.39 -16.04
N LEU A 7 -38.73 -16.68 -15.80
CA LEU A 7 -37.78 -17.53 -15.06
C LEU A 7 -36.48 -17.73 -15.84
N LEU A 8 -36.54 -17.91 -17.15
CA LEU A 8 -35.36 -17.99 -18.03
C LEU A 8 -34.59 -16.66 -18.04
N GLU A 9 -35.28 -15.53 -18.00
CA GLU A 9 -34.67 -14.20 -17.94
C GLU A 9 -33.99 -13.94 -16.60
N ILE A 10 -34.63 -14.29 -15.47
CA ILE A 10 -34.00 -14.26 -14.14
C ILE A 10 -32.76 -15.15 -14.09
N TRP A 11 -32.83 -16.34 -14.70
CA TRP A 11 -31.68 -17.24 -14.77
C TRP A 11 -30.53 -16.63 -15.58
N ARG A 12 -30.83 -15.99 -16.71
CA ARG A 12 -29.83 -15.28 -17.54
C ARG A 12 -29.25 -14.04 -16.86
N LEU A 13 -30.02 -13.36 -16.01
CA LEU A 13 -29.56 -12.22 -15.20
C LEU A 13 -28.87 -12.66 -13.90
N SER A 14 -28.88 -13.95 -13.58
CA SER A 14 -28.18 -14.45 -12.40
C SER A 14 -26.67 -14.37 -12.60
N GLY A 15 -25.96 -13.99 -11.51
CA GLY A 15 -24.51 -14.01 -11.51
C GLY A 15 -23.94 -15.40 -11.78
N ILE A 16 -24.68 -16.47 -11.44
CA ILE A 16 -24.29 -17.86 -11.64
C ILE A 16 -24.14 -18.19 -13.13
N PHE A 17 -25.09 -17.74 -13.96
CA PHE A 17 -25.07 -18.01 -15.40
C PHE A 17 -23.96 -17.23 -16.13
N ASN A 18 -23.57 -16.07 -15.59
CA ASN A 18 -22.55 -15.18 -16.17
C ASN A 18 -21.16 -15.36 -15.54
N LEU A 19 -20.96 -16.41 -14.75
CA LEU A 19 -19.66 -16.71 -14.16
C LEU A 19 -18.64 -17.03 -15.24
N THR A 20 -17.58 -16.24 -15.29
CA THR A 20 -16.39 -16.55 -16.09
C THR A 20 -15.36 -17.27 -15.24
N LEU A 21 -14.43 -17.98 -15.90
CA LEU A 21 -13.28 -18.59 -15.22
C LEU A 21 -12.45 -17.55 -14.46
N GLY A 22 -12.34 -16.32 -14.99
CA GLY A 22 -11.63 -15.22 -14.33
C GLY A 22 -12.26 -14.85 -12.99
N ASN A 23 -13.59 -14.80 -12.89
CA ASN A 23 -14.27 -14.50 -11.63
C ASN A 23 -13.98 -15.58 -10.57
N ILE A 24 -14.02 -16.85 -10.96
CA ILE A 24 -13.74 -17.98 -10.05
C ILE A 24 -12.30 -17.90 -9.51
N LEU A 25 -11.34 -17.59 -10.38
CA LEU A 25 -9.94 -17.41 -9.98
C LEU A 25 -9.79 -16.24 -9.00
N MET A 26 -10.44 -15.10 -9.28
CA MET A 26 -10.41 -13.94 -8.40
C MET A 26 -11.09 -14.18 -7.05
N PHE A 27 -12.15 -14.99 -7.00
CA PHE A 27 -12.73 -15.44 -5.73
C PHE A 27 -11.74 -16.29 -4.94
N GLY A 28 -11.04 -17.21 -5.60
CA GLY A 28 -9.97 -18.00 -4.98
C GLY A 28 -8.87 -17.12 -4.40
N ILE A 29 -8.43 -16.10 -5.14
CA ILE A 29 -7.45 -15.11 -4.66
C ILE A 29 -7.99 -14.34 -3.46
N GLY A 30 -9.22 -13.81 -3.54
CA GLY A 30 -9.84 -13.06 -2.45
C GLY A 30 -9.98 -13.87 -1.16
N ILE A 31 -10.42 -15.13 -1.27
CA ILE A 31 -10.46 -16.07 -0.14
C ILE A 31 -9.05 -16.34 0.40
N GLY A 32 -8.07 -16.51 -0.48
CA GLY A 32 -6.66 -16.67 -0.11
C GLY A 32 -6.13 -15.49 0.71
N LEU A 33 -6.42 -14.25 0.28
CA LEU A 33 -6.02 -13.03 1.00
C LEU A 33 -6.69 -12.93 2.37
N ILE A 34 -7.99 -13.23 2.45
CA ILE A 34 -8.73 -13.28 3.73
C ILE A 34 -8.10 -14.33 4.66
N TYR A 35 -7.79 -15.51 4.13
CA TYR A 35 -7.16 -16.58 4.89
C TYR A 35 -5.77 -16.17 5.42
N LEU A 36 -4.93 -15.57 4.58
CA LEU A 36 -3.63 -15.05 5.00
C LEU A 36 -3.76 -13.98 6.09
N GLY A 37 -4.69 -13.04 5.91
CA GLY A 37 -4.97 -11.98 6.88
C GLY A 37 -5.44 -12.52 8.24
N ILE A 38 -6.35 -13.49 8.25
CA ILE A 38 -6.93 -14.02 9.50
C ILE A 38 -6.01 -15.06 10.16
N ARG A 39 -5.57 -16.07 9.40
CA ARG A 39 -4.82 -17.22 9.95
C ARG A 39 -3.40 -16.84 10.34
N TYR A 40 -2.72 -16.08 9.48
CA TYR A 40 -1.33 -15.69 9.68
C TYR A 40 -1.17 -14.27 10.22
N LYS A 41 -2.29 -13.55 10.46
CA LYS A 41 -2.29 -12.17 10.97
C LYS A 41 -1.45 -11.22 10.10
N MET A 42 -1.41 -11.47 8.79
CA MET A 42 -0.70 -10.64 7.82
C MET A 42 -1.53 -9.39 7.52
N GLU A 43 -1.14 -8.24 8.11
CA GLU A 43 -1.82 -6.94 7.93
C GLU A 43 -3.35 -7.05 7.87
N PRO A 44 -4.00 -7.65 8.90
CA PRO A 44 -5.40 -8.06 8.81
C PRO A 44 -6.35 -6.89 8.57
N LEU A 45 -5.98 -5.70 9.05
CA LEU A 45 -6.75 -4.47 8.87
C LEU A 45 -6.90 -4.05 7.40
N LEU A 46 -5.99 -4.49 6.53
CA LEU A 46 -5.96 -4.11 5.12
C LEU A 46 -6.16 -5.32 4.21
N LEU A 47 -5.50 -6.44 4.48
CA LEU A 47 -5.55 -7.63 3.62
C LEU A 47 -6.94 -8.28 3.60
N VAL A 48 -7.68 -8.26 4.72
CA VAL A 48 -9.04 -8.81 4.79
C VAL A 48 -10.03 -7.96 3.98
N PRO A 49 -10.10 -6.62 4.16
CA PRO A 49 -10.92 -5.77 3.29
C PRO A 49 -10.54 -5.86 1.81
N ILE A 50 -9.26 -5.96 1.47
CA ILE A 50 -8.81 -6.14 0.08
C ILE A 50 -9.34 -7.46 -0.49
N GLY A 51 -9.23 -8.56 0.26
CA GLY A 51 -9.75 -9.87 -0.18
C GLY A 51 -11.28 -9.89 -0.34
N LEU A 52 -12.02 -9.26 0.57
CA LEU A 52 -13.47 -9.09 0.44
C LEU A 52 -13.84 -8.22 -0.76
N GLY A 53 -13.12 -7.11 -0.97
CA GLY A 53 -13.28 -6.24 -2.12
C GLY A 53 -13.03 -6.98 -3.44
N ALA A 54 -12.01 -7.85 -3.49
CA ALA A 54 -11.73 -8.68 -4.66
C ALA A 54 -12.88 -9.65 -4.98
N ILE A 55 -13.50 -10.25 -3.95
CA ILE A 55 -14.69 -11.09 -4.15
C ILE A 55 -15.85 -10.25 -4.67
N LEU A 56 -16.19 -9.16 -3.99
CA LEU A 56 -17.33 -8.30 -4.35
C LEU A 56 -17.21 -7.72 -5.76
N ALA A 57 -16.03 -7.20 -6.12
CA ALA A 57 -15.76 -6.60 -7.43
C ALA A 57 -15.84 -7.61 -8.59
N ASN A 58 -15.73 -8.91 -8.31
CA ASN A 58 -15.75 -9.97 -9.32
C ASN A 58 -17.08 -10.73 -9.37
N ILE A 59 -18.11 -10.30 -8.63
CA ILE A 59 -19.46 -10.86 -8.78
C ILE A 59 -20.02 -10.42 -10.14
N PRO A 60 -20.34 -11.35 -11.06
CA PRO A 60 -20.84 -10.98 -12.39
C PRO A 60 -22.13 -10.18 -12.31
N LEU A 61 -22.28 -9.18 -13.19
CA LEU A 61 -23.45 -8.30 -13.29
C LEU A 61 -23.75 -7.46 -12.03
N ALA A 62 -22.88 -7.46 -11.01
CA ALA A 62 -23.14 -6.72 -9.78
C ALA A 62 -22.86 -5.22 -9.89
N GLY A 63 -22.01 -4.79 -10.83
CA GLY A 63 -21.76 -3.37 -11.06
C GLY A 63 -20.96 -2.64 -9.98
N ILE A 64 -20.69 -3.30 -8.84
CA ILE A 64 -20.22 -2.63 -7.61
C ILE A 64 -18.87 -1.92 -7.77
N ALA A 65 -18.05 -2.35 -8.73
CA ALA A 65 -16.75 -1.77 -9.04
C ALA A 65 -16.80 -0.66 -10.11
N ASP A 66 -17.94 -0.47 -10.79
CA ASP A 66 -18.11 0.57 -11.79
C ASP A 66 -18.63 1.87 -11.13
N PRO A 67 -17.86 2.98 -11.16
CA PRO A 67 -18.29 4.23 -10.55
C PRO A 67 -19.50 4.90 -11.23
N GLU A 68 -19.89 4.46 -12.43
CA GLU A 68 -20.98 5.05 -13.21
C GLU A 68 -22.31 4.28 -13.05
N GLU A 69 -22.27 3.08 -12.48
CA GLU A 69 -23.47 2.28 -12.21
C GLU A 69 -24.14 2.63 -10.87
N ILE A 70 -25.47 2.56 -10.84
CA ILE A 70 -26.25 2.70 -9.61
C ILE A 70 -25.94 1.50 -8.70
N GLY A 71 -25.31 1.77 -7.55
CA GLY A 71 -24.82 0.72 -6.65
C GLY A 71 -23.33 0.40 -6.79
N GLY A 72 -22.62 1.13 -7.67
CA GLY A 72 -21.18 1.10 -7.90
C GLY A 72 -20.27 1.57 -6.75
N VAL A 73 -20.58 1.18 -5.51
CA VAL A 73 -19.98 1.77 -4.29
C VAL A 73 -18.45 1.64 -4.26
N LEU A 74 -17.89 0.49 -4.64
CA LEU A 74 -16.44 0.31 -4.67
C LEU A 74 -15.79 1.15 -5.77
N GLY A 75 -16.45 1.26 -6.93
CA GLY A 75 -16.00 2.14 -8.02
C GLY A 75 -15.95 3.61 -7.59
N ILE A 76 -17.00 4.07 -6.88
CA ILE A 76 -17.07 5.44 -6.32
C ILE A 76 -15.94 5.67 -5.31
N PHE A 77 -15.64 4.70 -4.44
CA PHE A 77 -14.51 4.81 -3.51
C PHE A 77 -13.18 4.92 -4.24
N VAL A 78 -12.95 4.11 -5.26
CA VAL A 78 -11.72 4.21 -6.06
C VAL A 78 -11.64 5.57 -6.75
N LYS A 79 -12.72 6.04 -7.38
CA LYS A 79 -12.76 7.30 -8.14
C LYS A 79 -12.56 8.53 -7.25
N TYR A 80 -13.27 8.63 -6.12
CA TYR A 80 -13.30 9.85 -5.31
C TYR A 80 -12.43 9.79 -4.07
N LEU A 81 -12.19 8.63 -3.48
CA LEU A 81 -11.43 8.52 -2.22
C LEU A 81 -9.97 8.13 -2.45
N ILE A 82 -9.70 7.24 -3.41
CA ILE A 82 -8.34 6.77 -3.69
C ILE A 82 -7.67 7.62 -4.77
N SER A 83 -8.33 7.78 -5.93
CA SER A 83 -7.74 8.48 -7.08
C SER A 83 -7.58 9.99 -6.85
N LEU A 84 -8.42 10.60 -6.01
CA LEU A 84 -8.25 11.99 -5.53
C LEU A 84 -7.39 12.09 -4.26
N GLU A 85 -6.71 11.01 -3.88
CA GLU A 85 -5.69 11.00 -2.82
C GLU A 85 -6.22 11.30 -1.40
N ILE A 86 -7.53 11.35 -1.21
CA ILE A 86 -8.16 11.65 0.09
C ILE A 86 -7.80 10.60 1.14
N VAL A 87 -7.98 9.32 0.83
CA VAL A 87 -7.71 8.23 1.79
C VAL A 87 -6.21 8.07 2.06
N PRO A 88 -5.31 8.03 1.05
CA PRO A 88 -3.87 7.97 1.31
C PRO A 88 -3.39 9.11 2.21
N THR A 89 -3.80 10.36 1.95
CA THR A 89 -3.36 11.52 2.75
C THR A 89 -3.88 11.47 4.20
N LEU A 90 -5.12 11.02 4.42
CA LEU A 90 -5.65 10.80 5.76
C LEU A 90 -4.93 9.67 6.50
N ILE A 91 -4.55 8.59 5.81
CA ILE A 91 -3.74 7.52 6.40
C ILE A 91 -2.37 8.07 6.83
N PHE A 92 -1.71 8.88 5.99
CA PHE A 92 -0.45 9.53 6.36
C PHE A 92 -0.57 10.44 7.57
N MET A 93 -1.66 11.21 7.67
CA MET A 93 -1.93 12.01 8.88
C MET A 93 -2.05 11.12 10.13
N GLY A 94 -2.77 10.00 10.03
CA GLY A 94 -2.87 9.03 11.13
C GLY A 94 -1.52 8.43 11.51
N ILE A 95 -0.69 8.06 10.52
CA ILE A 95 0.68 7.56 10.76
C ILE A 95 1.52 8.62 11.46
N GLY A 96 1.40 9.89 11.05
CA GLY A 96 2.07 11.04 11.67
C GLY A 96 1.77 11.15 13.15
N ALA A 97 0.48 11.15 13.49
CA ALA A 97 -0.02 11.25 14.86
C ALA A 97 0.44 10.09 15.77
N MET A 98 0.77 8.94 15.20
CA MET A 98 1.26 7.77 15.93
C MET A 98 2.80 7.68 15.97
N THR A 99 3.52 8.52 15.23
CA THR A 99 4.98 8.42 15.07
C THR A 99 5.73 9.22 16.13
N ASP A 100 6.62 8.57 16.90
CA ASP A 100 7.57 9.29 17.76
C ASP A 100 8.86 9.63 17.00
N PHE A 101 9.05 10.92 16.72
CA PHE A 101 10.28 11.45 16.12
C PHE A 101 11.45 11.58 17.11
N GLY A 102 11.23 11.32 18.40
CA GLY A 102 12.27 11.40 19.43
C GLY A 102 13.55 10.61 19.10
N PRO A 103 13.46 9.32 18.74
CA PRO A 103 14.63 8.52 18.38
C PRO A 103 15.38 9.05 17.15
N LEU A 104 14.65 9.50 16.12
CA LEU A 104 15.23 10.08 14.90
C LEU A 104 15.99 11.38 15.20
N LEU A 105 15.36 12.27 15.97
CA LEU A 105 15.96 13.54 16.39
C LEU A 105 17.17 13.29 17.28
N ALA A 106 17.11 12.31 18.18
CA ALA A 106 18.19 12.03 19.11
C ALA A 106 19.48 11.58 18.42
N ASP A 107 19.39 10.80 17.34
CA ASP A 107 20.53 10.44 16.49
C ASP A 107 20.23 10.68 15.00
N PRO A 108 20.43 11.91 14.50
CA PRO A 108 20.07 12.29 13.12
C PRO A 108 20.81 11.48 12.06
N LYS A 109 21.94 10.82 12.40
CA LYS A 109 22.66 9.95 11.45
C LYS A 109 21.81 8.78 10.99
N THR A 110 20.82 8.37 11.79
CA THR A 110 19.84 7.35 11.40
C THR A 110 19.02 7.74 10.18
N PHE A 111 18.89 9.04 9.88
CA PHE A 111 18.27 9.52 8.64
C PHE A 111 18.99 9.03 7.38
N LEU A 112 20.33 8.91 7.43
CA LEU A 112 21.12 8.39 6.30
C LEU A 112 20.87 6.89 6.08
N LEU A 113 20.57 6.13 7.13
CA LEU A 113 20.14 4.74 6.97
C LEU A 113 18.79 4.68 6.26
N GLY A 114 17.87 5.60 6.57
CA GLY A 114 16.60 5.75 5.87
C GLY A 114 16.78 6.08 4.38
N ALA A 115 17.70 6.99 4.06
CA ALA A 115 18.05 7.30 2.67
C ALA A 115 18.63 6.08 1.94
N ALA A 116 19.52 5.32 2.57
CA ALA A 116 20.06 4.09 1.98
C ALA A 116 19.00 3.00 1.81
N ALA A 117 18.00 2.92 2.69
CA ALA A 117 16.91 1.98 2.56
C ALA A 117 16.09 2.20 1.25
N GLN A 118 16.03 3.43 0.74
CA GLN A 118 15.33 3.76 -0.51
C GLN A 118 16.05 3.22 -1.77
N VAL A 119 17.28 2.71 -1.66
CA VAL A 119 17.95 2.00 -2.77
C VAL A 119 17.12 0.80 -3.24
N GLY A 120 16.36 0.18 -2.34
CA GLY A 120 15.42 -0.90 -2.69
C GLY A 120 14.40 -0.50 -3.75
N ILE A 121 13.92 0.74 -3.75
CA ILE A 121 12.99 1.25 -4.77
C ILE A 121 13.64 1.23 -6.16
N PHE A 122 14.86 1.74 -6.26
CA PHE A 122 15.57 1.81 -7.52
C PHE A 122 15.94 0.42 -8.04
N LEU A 123 16.33 -0.51 -7.16
CA LEU A 123 16.61 -1.89 -7.55
C LEU A 123 15.34 -2.61 -8.07
N ALA A 124 14.20 -2.42 -7.40
CA ALA A 124 12.93 -2.98 -7.84
C ALA A 124 12.47 -2.37 -9.18
N LEU A 125 12.63 -1.05 -9.36
CA LEU A 125 12.33 -0.36 -10.61
C LEU A 125 13.19 -0.89 -11.75
N LEU A 126 14.51 -0.95 -11.57
CA LEU A 126 15.43 -1.47 -12.58
C LEU A 126 15.13 -2.93 -12.91
N GLY A 127 14.83 -3.75 -11.90
CA GLY A 127 14.39 -5.14 -12.09
C GLY A 127 13.11 -5.25 -12.93
N ALA A 128 12.11 -4.41 -12.65
CA ALA A 128 10.88 -4.37 -13.43
C ALA A 128 11.13 -3.92 -14.89
N MET A 129 12.00 -2.93 -15.09
CA MET A 129 12.42 -2.51 -16.44
C MET A 129 13.13 -3.63 -17.20
N PHE A 130 14.01 -4.40 -16.55
CA PHE A 130 14.67 -5.55 -17.17
C PHE A 130 13.70 -6.67 -17.56
N LEU A 131 12.57 -6.80 -16.85
CA LEU A 131 11.50 -7.73 -17.17
C LEU A 131 10.55 -7.23 -18.26
N GLY A 132 10.76 -6.02 -18.78
CA GLY A 132 10.00 -5.46 -19.91
C GLY A 132 8.78 -4.61 -19.54
N PHE A 133 8.60 -4.24 -18.27
CA PHE A 133 7.55 -3.30 -17.86
C PHE A 133 7.83 -1.89 -18.38
N VAL A 134 6.79 -1.15 -18.76
CA VAL A 134 6.96 0.26 -19.17
C VAL A 134 7.40 1.11 -17.98
N PRO A 135 8.09 2.26 -18.20
CA PRO A 135 8.65 3.04 -17.10
C PRO A 135 7.66 3.47 -16.02
N THR A 136 6.40 3.72 -16.36
CA THR A 136 5.35 4.08 -15.41
C THR A 136 4.95 2.91 -14.51
N GLU A 137 4.77 1.72 -15.08
CA GLU A 137 4.51 0.48 -14.33
C GLU A 137 5.71 0.09 -13.48
N ALA A 138 6.92 0.16 -14.05
CA ALA A 138 8.16 -0.13 -13.34
C ALA A 138 8.38 0.82 -12.16
N ALA A 139 8.02 2.11 -12.30
CA ALA A 139 8.04 3.05 -11.20
C ALA A 139 7.05 2.66 -10.09
N SER A 140 5.80 2.29 -10.43
CA SER A 140 4.81 1.81 -9.46
C SER A 140 5.25 0.53 -8.73
N ILE A 141 5.83 -0.43 -9.45
CA ILE A 141 6.41 -1.64 -8.85
C ILE A 141 7.61 -1.28 -7.96
N GLY A 142 8.44 -0.33 -8.39
CA GLY A 142 9.59 0.15 -7.65
C GLY A 142 9.24 0.63 -6.24
N ILE A 143 8.15 1.39 -6.08
CA ILE A 143 7.73 1.94 -4.77
C ILE A 143 7.48 0.85 -3.72
N ILE A 144 7.11 -0.37 -4.12
CA ILE A 144 6.96 -1.51 -3.20
C ILE A 144 8.27 -1.76 -2.42
N GLY A 145 9.42 -1.52 -3.05
CA GLY A 145 10.75 -1.63 -2.43
C GLY A 145 10.98 -0.65 -1.27
N GLY A 146 10.16 0.39 -1.15
CA GLY A 146 10.16 1.33 -0.02
C GLY A 146 9.39 0.81 1.20
N ALA A 147 8.70 -0.34 1.08
CA ALA A 147 7.88 -0.95 2.12
C ALA A 147 6.81 -0.02 2.72
N ASP A 148 6.26 0.86 1.88
CA ASP A 148 5.23 1.82 2.23
C ASP A 148 3.98 1.61 1.36
N GLY A 149 2.99 0.91 1.93
CA GLY A 149 1.74 0.57 1.27
C GLY A 149 0.94 1.79 0.80
N PRO A 150 0.67 2.78 1.67
CA PRO A 150 0.00 4.02 1.29
C PRO A 150 0.68 4.77 0.12
N THR A 151 2.02 4.90 0.13
CA THR A 151 2.74 5.52 -1.00
C THR A 151 2.68 4.66 -2.27
N THR A 152 2.69 3.32 -2.14
CA THR A 152 2.53 2.41 -3.29
C THR A 152 1.17 2.61 -3.95
N ILE A 153 0.08 2.66 -3.17
CA ILE A 153 -1.26 2.93 -3.67
C ILE A 153 -1.29 4.29 -4.37
N TYR A 154 -0.75 5.32 -3.73
CA TYR A 154 -0.70 6.69 -4.23
C TYR A 154 0.00 6.80 -5.60
N VAL A 155 1.24 6.32 -5.68
CA VAL A 155 2.01 6.43 -6.93
C VAL A 155 1.38 5.57 -8.03
N THR A 156 0.83 4.40 -7.68
CA THR A 156 0.21 3.53 -8.67
C THR A 156 -1.11 4.11 -9.20
N SER A 157 -1.92 4.76 -8.37
CA SER A 157 -3.16 5.40 -8.84
C SER A 157 -2.93 6.56 -9.80
N ILE A 158 -1.73 7.15 -9.81
CA ILE A 158 -1.35 8.24 -10.73
C ILE A 158 -0.65 7.68 -11.97
N LEU A 159 0.31 6.77 -11.79
CA LEU A 159 1.20 6.33 -12.87
C LEU A 159 0.68 5.12 -13.65
N ALA A 160 0.04 4.15 -12.98
CA ALA A 160 -0.39 2.89 -13.59
C ALA A 160 -1.63 2.30 -12.89
N PRO A 161 -2.82 2.94 -13.00
CA PRO A 161 -4.02 2.55 -12.24
C PRO A 161 -4.46 1.09 -12.49
N HIS A 162 -4.18 0.56 -13.67
CA HIS A 162 -4.57 -0.80 -14.07
C HIS A 162 -3.81 -1.90 -13.31
N ILE A 163 -2.65 -1.61 -12.71
CA ILE A 163 -1.91 -2.57 -11.85
C ILE A 163 -2.08 -2.29 -10.35
N LEU A 164 -2.91 -1.31 -9.96
CA LEU A 164 -3.11 -0.89 -8.57
C LEU A 164 -3.48 -2.05 -7.64
N GLY A 165 -4.39 -2.91 -8.08
CA GLY A 165 -4.79 -4.07 -7.28
C GLY A 165 -3.62 -5.02 -6.99
N ALA A 166 -2.81 -5.31 -8.01
CA ALA A 166 -1.66 -6.20 -7.87
C ALA A 166 -0.55 -5.59 -7.01
N THR A 167 -0.23 -4.30 -7.21
CA THR A 167 0.83 -3.63 -6.43
C THR A 167 0.43 -3.42 -4.98
N ALA A 168 -0.84 -3.07 -4.70
CA ALA A 168 -1.34 -2.93 -3.33
C ALA A 168 -1.32 -4.26 -2.56
N VAL A 169 -1.78 -5.35 -3.20
CA VAL A 169 -1.72 -6.69 -2.60
C VAL A 169 -0.28 -7.11 -2.32
N ALA A 170 0.61 -6.90 -3.29
CA ALA A 170 2.04 -7.23 -3.14
C ALA A 170 2.69 -6.42 -2.00
N ALA A 171 2.44 -5.11 -1.92
CA ALA A 171 3.01 -4.25 -0.88
C ALA A 171 2.65 -4.73 0.52
N TYR A 172 1.35 -4.87 0.84
CA TYR A 172 0.95 -5.29 2.19
C TYR A 172 1.31 -6.74 2.50
N SER A 173 1.27 -7.63 1.50
CA SER A 173 1.71 -9.02 1.69
C SER A 173 3.19 -9.10 2.04
N TYR A 174 4.06 -8.35 1.34
CA TYR A 174 5.50 -8.35 1.60
C TYR A 174 5.87 -7.64 2.90
N MET A 175 5.15 -6.57 3.28
CA MET A 175 5.34 -5.92 4.58
C MET A 175 5.11 -6.91 5.74
N ALA A 176 4.08 -7.74 5.65
CA ALA A 176 3.82 -8.80 6.64
C ALA A 176 4.89 -9.92 6.63
N LEU A 177 5.63 -10.09 5.53
CA LEU A 177 6.72 -11.07 5.41
C LEU A 177 8.07 -10.54 5.90
N VAL A 178 8.20 -9.26 6.28
CA VAL A 178 9.44 -8.67 6.80
C VAL A 178 10.04 -9.51 7.96
N PRO A 179 9.29 -10.00 8.96
CA PRO A 179 9.85 -10.82 10.03
C PRO A 179 10.45 -12.16 9.54
N ILE A 180 10.08 -12.62 8.35
CA ILE A 180 10.59 -13.86 7.74
C ILE A 180 11.79 -13.54 6.84
N ILE A 181 11.71 -12.48 6.04
CA ILE A 181 12.73 -12.10 5.04
C ILE A 181 13.93 -11.41 5.69
N GLN A 182 13.69 -10.51 6.65
CA GLN A 182 14.72 -9.65 7.21
C GLN A 182 15.76 -10.40 8.05
N PRO A 183 15.40 -11.35 8.95
CA PRO A 183 16.40 -12.01 9.78
C PRO A 183 17.43 -12.86 9.01
N PRO A 184 17.07 -13.64 7.98
CA PRO A 184 18.03 -14.31 7.11
C PRO A 184 19.00 -13.35 6.41
N VAL A 185 18.50 -12.23 5.88
CA VAL A 185 19.33 -11.22 5.21
C VAL A 185 20.33 -10.59 6.20
N ILE A 186 19.88 -10.23 7.39
CA ILE A 186 20.77 -9.75 8.46
C ILE A 186 21.82 -10.82 8.78
N LYS A 187 21.41 -12.09 8.89
CA LYS A 187 22.30 -13.22 9.19
C LYS A 187 23.40 -13.40 8.14
N ALA A 188 23.07 -13.17 6.87
CA ALA A 188 23.98 -13.31 5.73
C ALA A 188 24.96 -12.13 5.59
N LEU A 189 24.52 -10.90 5.85
CA LEU A 189 25.32 -9.70 5.56
C LEU A 189 26.13 -9.16 6.73
N THR A 190 25.75 -9.47 7.97
CA THR A 190 26.42 -8.92 9.17
C THR A 190 27.21 -10.00 9.92
N THR A 191 28.15 -9.58 10.75
CA THR A 191 28.96 -10.46 11.59
C THR A 191 28.41 -10.53 13.02
N LYS A 192 28.81 -11.56 13.79
CA LYS A 192 28.48 -11.63 15.22
C LYS A 192 29.05 -10.44 16.00
N LYS A 193 30.23 -9.94 15.64
CA LYS A 193 30.87 -8.79 16.31
C LYS A 193 30.04 -7.51 16.14
N GLU A 194 29.55 -7.23 14.94
CA GLU A 194 28.69 -6.06 14.66
C GLU A 194 27.36 -6.12 15.42
N ARG A 195 26.73 -7.31 15.48
CA ARG A 195 25.46 -7.50 16.20
C ARG A 195 25.56 -7.35 17.72
N MET A 196 26.78 -7.41 18.28
CA MET A 196 27.03 -7.27 19.72
C MET A 196 27.44 -5.84 20.12
N ILE A 197 27.46 -4.89 19.18
CA ILE A 197 27.75 -3.49 19.48
C ILE A 197 26.68 -2.94 20.44
N ARG A 198 27.10 -2.39 21.57
CA ARG A 198 26.19 -1.74 22.53
C ARG A 198 25.75 -0.39 21.99
N MET A 199 24.44 -0.23 21.80
CA MET A 199 23.86 1.06 21.42
C MET A 199 23.99 2.05 22.60
N LYS A 200 24.45 3.27 22.31
CA LYS A 200 24.52 4.35 23.30
C LYS A 200 23.11 4.81 23.63
N GLN A 201 22.93 5.29 24.86
CA GLN A 201 21.66 5.92 25.23
C GLN A 201 21.46 7.19 24.41
N LEU A 202 20.26 7.31 23.83
CA LEU A 202 19.87 8.45 23.01
C LEU A 202 19.84 9.73 23.87
N ARG A 203 20.18 10.87 23.25
CA ARG A 203 20.07 12.17 23.93
C ARG A 203 18.61 12.51 24.21
N ASN A 204 18.38 13.31 25.24
CA ASN A 204 17.05 13.86 25.49
C ASN A 204 16.71 14.93 24.45
N VAL A 205 15.59 14.75 23.76
CA VAL A 205 15.07 15.69 22.77
C VAL A 205 14.10 16.63 23.47
N SER A 206 14.29 17.94 23.29
CA SER A 206 13.43 18.93 23.92
C SER A 206 12.05 18.98 23.27
N LYS A 207 11.02 19.39 24.02
CA LYS A 207 9.67 19.60 23.45
C LYS A 207 9.68 20.62 22.30
N LYS A 208 10.50 21.68 22.43
CA LYS A 208 10.65 22.70 21.37
C LYS A 208 11.19 22.10 20.08
N GLU A 209 12.22 21.25 20.19
CA GLU A 209 12.80 20.58 19.04
C GLU A 209 11.79 19.65 18.34
N LYS A 210 11.01 18.88 19.11
CA LYS A 210 9.93 18.05 18.56
C LYS A 210 8.84 18.86 17.85
N MET A 211 8.48 20.04 18.35
CA MET A 211 7.46 20.90 17.73
C MET A 211 7.95 21.65 16.48
N ILE A 212 9.24 22.04 16.46
CA ILE A 212 9.81 22.78 15.33
C ILE A 212 10.14 21.83 14.16
N PHE A 213 10.47 20.57 14.45
CA PHE A 213 10.87 19.60 13.44
C PHE A 213 9.85 19.43 12.29
N PRO A 214 8.54 19.20 12.53
CA PRO A 214 7.56 19.08 11.46
C PRO A 214 7.48 20.32 10.56
N ILE A 215 7.57 21.52 11.15
CA ILE A 215 7.52 22.79 10.41
C ILE A 215 8.73 22.90 9.47
N ILE A 216 9.93 22.58 9.97
CA ILE A 216 11.14 22.58 9.15
C ILE A 216 11.02 21.56 8.02
N VAL A 217 10.54 20.34 8.31
CA VAL A 217 10.38 19.29 7.29
C VAL A 217 9.41 19.73 6.20
N ILE A 218 8.26 20.32 6.56
CA ILE A 218 7.28 20.82 5.58
C ILE A 218 7.91 21.86 4.66
N ILE A 219 8.63 22.85 5.22
CA ILE A 219 9.25 23.91 4.43
C ILE A 219 10.34 23.34 3.52
N VAL A 220 11.25 22.54 4.07
CA VAL A 220 12.39 21.98 3.32
C VAL A 220 11.91 21.01 2.25
N ALA A 221 11.04 20.05 2.60
CA ALA A 221 10.49 19.10 1.64
C ALA A 221 9.64 19.82 0.58
N GLY A 222 8.87 20.84 0.95
CA GLY A 222 8.08 21.62 0.01
C GLY A 222 8.90 22.42 -0.98
N MET A 223 10.05 22.96 -0.54
CA MET A 223 10.95 23.69 -1.43
C MET A 223 11.78 22.77 -2.32
N LEU A 224 12.17 21.58 -1.84
CA LEU A 224 12.99 20.64 -2.62
C LEU A 224 12.16 19.73 -3.53
N VAL A 225 11.02 19.23 -3.06
CA VAL A 225 10.17 18.27 -3.76
C VAL A 225 8.68 18.61 -3.54
N PRO A 226 8.16 19.65 -4.22
CA PRO A 226 6.77 20.10 -4.03
C PRO A 226 5.72 19.00 -4.23
N LYS A 227 5.94 18.07 -5.15
CA LYS A 227 5.02 16.96 -5.44
C LYS A 227 4.87 15.96 -4.28
N ALA A 228 5.80 15.94 -3.32
CA ALA A 228 5.71 15.07 -2.15
C ALA A 228 4.91 15.70 -0.99
N ILE A 229 4.54 16.98 -1.09
CA ILE A 229 3.85 17.72 -0.02
C ILE A 229 2.51 17.11 0.39
N PRO A 230 1.64 16.60 -0.50
CA PRO A 230 0.41 15.97 -0.07
C PRO A 230 0.64 14.83 0.94
N LEU A 231 1.72 14.06 0.80
CA LEU A 231 2.04 12.95 1.71
C LEU A 231 2.85 13.42 2.92
N ILE A 232 4.01 14.07 2.69
CA ILE A 232 4.92 14.51 3.76
C ILE A 232 4.25 15.59 4.63
N GLY A 233 3.53 16.51 4.00
CA GLY A 233 2.81 17.57 4.72
C GLY A 233 1.76 16.98 5.64
N MET A 234 0.95 16.05 5.16
CA MET A 234 -0.10 15.41 5.97
C MET A 234 0.50 14.54 7.08
N LEU A 235 1.61 13.85 6.81
CA LEU A 235 2.39 13.13 7.83
C LEU A 235 2.91 14.07 8.94
N MET A 236 3.36 15.27 8.59
CA MET A 236 3.88 16.25 9.56
C MET A 236 2.77 17.05 10.28
N VAL A 237 1.56 17.09 9.71
CA VAL A 237 0.37 17.71 10.33
C VAL A 237 -0.21 16.82 11.43
N GLY A 238 -0.17 15.50 11.25
CA GLY A 238 -0.57 14.52 12.28
C GLY A 238 0.41 14.49 13.43
#